data_AF-A0A524AYE7-F1
#
_entry.id   AF-A0A524AYE7-F1
#
_cell.length_a   1.000
_cell.length_b   1.000
_cell.length_c   1.000
_cell.angle_alpha   90.00
_cell.angle_beta   90.00
_cell.angle_gamma   90.00
#
_symmetry.space_group_name_H-M   'P 1'
#
loop_
_entity.id
_entity.type
_entity.pdbx_description
1 polymer ?
#
loop_
_entity_poly.entity_id
_entity_poly.type
_entity_poly.pdbx_seq_one_letter_code
_entity_poly.pdbx_strand_id
1 'polypeptide(L)'
;MNVFVNNIIIAVVVFLTSALMSFMYGNDITIGSYLWLPMGAKVMAFLLFGMWAFPGVFLGSLMSGIFLYDFWNGNAFYGPLGTMAGVIAPMLAIVIMRYFRLSNFFDKDKIIFRHVIFLIILSSLINTLTKLFLYIEKVSNVDGKKVDAIEFIQSTLTGDILGGIVFVFIVLKLLPRTLRSPKST
;
A
#
# COMPACT_ATOMS: atom_id res chain seq x y z
N MET A 1 -19.25 10.56 -8.71
CA MET A 1 -18.12 11.48 -8.41
C MET A 1 -17.12 11.41 -9.56
N ASN A 2 -16.53 12.54 -9.97
CA ASN A 2 -15.63 12.62 -11.12
C ASN A 2 -14.33 11.83 -10.84
N VAL A 3 -13.84 11.04 -11.81
CA VAL A 3 -12.59 10.26 -11.73
C VAL A 3 -11.39 11.12 -11.31
N PHE A 4 -11.34 12.36 -11.77
CA PHE A 4 -10.30 13.31 -11.39
C PHE A 4 -10.33 13.63 -9.88
N VAL A 5 -11.50 13.97 -9.36
CA VAL A 5 -11.71 14.28 -7.94
C VAL A 5 -11.40 13.05 -7.07
N ASN A 6 -11.80 11.86 -7.50
CA ASN A 6 -11.47 10.61 -6.80
C ASN A 6 -9.94 10.42 -6.69
N ASN A 7 -9.20 10.65 -7.77
CA ASN A 7 -7.75 10.49 -7.77
C ASN A 7 -7.04 11.51 -6.87
N ILE A 8 -7.54 12.75 -6.78
CA ILE A 8 -7.03 13.75 -5.82
C ILE A 8 -7.26 13.24 -4.38
N ILE A 9 -8.47 12.81 -4.05
CA ILE A 9 -8.79 12.30 -2.71
C ILE A 9 -7.91 11.09 -2.37
N ILE A 10 -7.73 10.16 -3.32
CA ILE A 10 -6.87 8.99 -3.14
C ILE A 10 -5.42 9.42 -2.89
N ALA A 11 -4.88 10.36 -3.67
CA ALA A 11 -3.52 10.87 -3.48
C ALA A 11 -3.34 11.47 -2.09
N VAL A 12 -4.30 12.29 -1.65
CA VAL A 12 -4.29 12.90 -0.31
C VAL A 12 -4.36 11.82 0.77
N VAL A 13 -5.23 10.82 0.67
CA VAL A 13 -5.33 9.74 1.66
C VAL A 13 -4.06 8.91 1.74
N VAL A 14 -3.49 8.51 0.60
CA VAL A 14 -2.21 7.76 0.55
C VAL A 14 -1.07 8.59 1.13
N PHE A 15 -1.02 9.89 0.82
CA PHE A 15 -0.01 10.79 1.37
C PHE A 15 -0.18 10.98 2.88
N LEU A 16 -1.39 11.26 3.36
CA LEU A 16 -1.66 11.48 4.79
C LEU A 16 -1.41 10.25 5.65
N THR A 17 -1.77 9.05 5.15
CA THR A 17 -1.42 7.81 5.84
C THR A 17 0.09 7.60 5.90
N SER A 18 0.84 8.01 4.87
CA SER A 18 2.30 7.95 4.88
C SER A 18 2.89 8.98 5.85
N ALA A 19 2.36 10.21 5.86
CA ALA A 19 2.74 11.25 6.80
C ALA A 19 2.53 10.80 8.24
N LEU A 20 1.39 10.20 8.54
CA LEU A 20 1.12 9.64 9.87
C LEU A 20 2.16 8.60 10.28
N MET A 21 2.58 7.72 9.36
CA MET A 21 3.63 6.73 9.66
C MET A 21 5.00 7.39 9.85
N SER A 22 5.33 8.43 9.07
CA SER A 22 6.60 9.18 9.22
C SER A 22 6.72 9.91 10.56
N PHE A 23 5.59 10.28 11.20
CA PHE A 23 5.62 10.83 12.56
C PHE A 23 5.81 9.75 13.63
N MET A 24 5.45 8.50 13.33
CA MET A 24 5.53 7.37 14.28
C MET A 24 6.86 6.62 14.20
N TYR A 25 7.54 6.65 13.05
CA TYR A 25 8.80 5.96 12.79
C TYR A 25 9.86 6.94 12.26
N GLY A 26 11.12 6.76 12.64
CA GLY A 26 12.24 7.44 11.97
C GLY A 26 12.45 6.93 10.54
N ASN A 27 13.11 7.73 9.69
CA ASN A 27 13.40 7.42 8.29
C ASN A 27 14.55 6.40 8.15
N ASP A 28 14.32 5.12 8.49
CA ASP A 28 15.26 4.04 8.15
C ASP A 28 14.73 3.20 6.99
N ILE A 29 15.56 3.01 5.97
CA ILE A 29 15.28 2.23 4.75
C ILE A 29 15.79 0.79 4.85
N THR A 30 16.66 0.51 5.82
CA THR A 30 17.27 -0.81 6.04
C THR A 30 16.35 -1.74 6.83
N ILE A 31 15.44 -1.16 7.62
CA ILE A 31 14.41 -1.85 8.39
C ILE A 31 13.06 -1.25 8.00
N GLY A 32 12.11 -2.09 7.56
CA GLY A 32 10.74 -1.66 7.30
C GLY A 32 10.02 -1.21 8.57
N SER A 33 8.91 -0.48 8.42
CA SER A 33 8.07 -0.12 9.56
C SER A 33 7.23 -1.32 10.02
N TYR A 34 7.12 -1.61 11.32
CA TYR A 34 6.25 -2.69 11.82
C TYR A 34 4.74 -2.38 11.73
N LEU A 35 4.38 -1.15 11.34
CA LEU A 35 3.03 -0.74 10.99
C LEU A 35 3.10 0.19 9.77
N TRP A 36 2.44 -0.18 8.67
CA TRP A 36 2.42 0.63 7.45
C TRP A 36 1.01 0.80 6.88
N LEU A 37 0.29 1.82 7.38
CA LEU A 37 -1.07 2.13 6.95
C LEU A 37 -1.25 2.39 5.45
N PRO A 38 -0.27 2.98 4.71
CA PRO A 38 -0.45 3.24 3.29
C PRO A 38 -0.78 1.99 2.47
N MET A 39 -0.30 0.80 2.86
CA MET A 39 -0.65 -0.44 2.14
C MET A 39 -2.17 -0.64 2.08
N GLY A 40 -2.86 -0.46 3.20
CA GLY A 40 -4.32 -0.57 3.27
C GLY A 40 -5.03 0.53 2.49
N ALA A 41 -4.49 1.75 2.46
CA ALA A 41 -5.03 2.85 1.67
C ALA A 41 -5.00 2.53 0.17
N LYS A 42 -3.89 1.98 -0.32
CA LYS A 42 -3.75 1.57 -1.72
C LYS A 42 -4.70 0.42 -2.07
N VAL A 43 -4.75 -0.62 -1.25
CA VAL A 43 -5.67 -1.76 -1.42
C VAL A 43 -7.12 -1.27 -1.50
N MET A 44 -7.55 -0.43 -0.56
CA MET A 44 -8.91 0.12 -0.56
C MET A 44 -9.18 1.01 -1.77
N ALA A 45 -8.22 1.83 -2.19
CA ALA A 45 -8.38 2.67 -3.37
C ALA A 45 -8.64 1.83 -4.63
N PHE A 46 -7.86 0.77 -4.85
CA PHE A 46 -8.06 -0.12 -5.99
C PHE A 46 -9.34 -0.97 -5.89
N LEU A 47 -9.75 -1.36 -4.69
CA LEU A 47 -11.02 -2.07 -4.49
C LEU A 47 -12.24 -1.19 -4.77
N LEU A 48 -12.23 0.05 -4.27
CA LEU A 48 -13.38 0.96 -4.35
C LEU A 48 -13.51 1.66 -5.71
N PHE A 49 -12.38 2.00 -6.33
CA PHE A 49 -12.35 2.81 -7.56
C PHE A 49 -11.77 2.08 -8.76
N GLY A 50 -11.41 0.80 -8.59
CA GLY A 50 -10.80 -0.02 -9.64
C GLY A 50 -9.41 0.47 -10.03
N MET A 51 -8.94 0.02 -11.20
CA MET A 51 -7.61 0.36 -11.72
C MET A 51 -7.44 1.84 -12.04
N TRP A 52 -8.55 2.59 -12.17
CA TRP A 52 -8.57 4.05 -12.35
C TRP A 52 -8.06 4.81 -11.13
N ALA A 53 -7.88 4.16 -9.98
CA ALA A 53 -7.22 4.72 -8.80
C ALA A 53 -5.70 4.89 -8.98
N PHE A 54 -5.10 4.25 -9.99
CA PHE A 54 -3.65 4.21 -10.17
C PHE A 54 -2.98 5.59 -10.13
N PRO A 55 -3.44 6.62 -10.87
CA PRO A 55 -2.79 7.93 -10.84
C PRO A 55 -2.76 8.54 -9.43
N GLY A 56 -3.87 8.48 -8.70
CA GLY A 56 -3.97 9.00 -7.34
C GLY A 56 -3.08 8.23 -6.37
N VAL A 57 -3.10 6.90 -6.44
CA VAL A 57 -2.24 6.05 -5.59
C VAL A 57 -0.76 6.32 -5.86
N PHE A 58 -0.38 6.44 -7.15
CA PHE A 58 0.99 6.70 -7.56
C PHE A 58 1.44 8.09 -7.12
N LEU A 59 0.64 9.14 -7.39
CA LEU A 59 0.94 10.51 -6.99
C LEU A 59 1.09 10.64 -5.47
N GLY A 60 0.15 10.11 -4.68
CA GLY A 60 0.26 10.13 -3.21
C GLY A 60 1.52 9.42 -2.70
N SER A 61 1.90 8.31 -3.35
CA SER A 61 3.12 7.56 -3.00
C SER A 61 4.41 8.28 -3.44
N LEU A 62 4.40 9.00 -4.56
CA LEU A 62 5.52 9.84 -4.98
C LEU A 62 5.71 11.03 -4.04
N MET A 63 4.61 11.71 -3.70
CA MET A 63 4.62 12.81 -2.73
C MET A 63 5.23 12.38 -1.40
N SER A 64 4.90 11.18 -0.90
CA SER A 64 5.53 10.68 0.34
C SER A 64 7.04 10.52 0.21
N GLY A 65 7.53 10.01 -0.92
CA GLY A 65 8.98 9.88 -1.16
C GLY A 65 9.69 11.23 -1.21
N ILE A 66 9.08 12.23 -1.85
CA ILE A 66 9.65 13.57 -2.02
C ILE A 66 9.62 14.37 -0.71
N PHE A 67 8.47 14.42 -0.03
CA PHE A 67 8.23 15.36 1.05
C PHE A 67 8.45 14.80 2.46
N LEU A 68 8.39 13.48 2.64
CA LEU A 68 8.45 12.85 3.98
C LEU A 68 9.75 12.07 4.20
N TYR A 69 10.34 11.55 3.13
CA TYR A 69 11.49 10.65 3.20
C TYR A 69 12.73 11.26 2.55
N ASP A 70 12.98 12.56 2.72
CA ASP A 70 14.19 13.26 2.24
C ASP A 70 14.58 12.89 0.79
N PHE A 71 13.60 12.96 -0.12
CA PHE A 71 13.77 12.56 -1.52
C PHE A 71 14.24 11.10 -1.69
N TRP A 72 13.52 10.18 -1.03
CA TRP A 72 13.87 8.76 -0.91
C TRP A 72 15.27 8.55 -0.30
N ASN A 73 15.59 9.30 0.75
CA ASN A 73 16.86 9.29 1.47
C ASN A 73 18.03 9.52 0.51
N GLY A 74 17.88 10.49 -0.39
CA GLY A 74 18.88 10.82 -1.42
C GLY A 74 18.94 9.85 -2.61
N ASN A 75 18.10 8.80 -2.67
CA ASN A 75 18.12 7.82 -3.75
C ASN A 75 17.07 8.09 -4.84
N ALA A 76 17.35 9.07 -5.69
CA ALA A 76 16.46 9.52 -6.74
C ALA A 76 16.19 8.50 -7.88
N PHE A 77 16.97 7.40 -7.96
CA PHE A 77 16.77 6.36 -8.96
C PHE A 77 15.96 5.18 -8.42
N TYR A 78 16.41 4.56 -7.32
CA TYR A 78 15.74 3.38 -6.74
C TYR A 78 14.52 3.75 -5.89
N GLY A 79 14.45 4.98 -5.38
CA GLY A 79 13.30 5.49 -4.65
C GLY A 79 12.00 5.42 -5.46
N PRO A 80 11.92 6.09 -6.62
CA PRO A 80 10.74 6.02 -7.50
C PRO A 80 10.39 4.60 -7.96
N LEU A 81 11.39 3.75 -8.23
CA LEU A 81 11.16 2.34 -8.60
C LEU A 81 10.54 1.55 -7.44
N GLY A 82 11.02 1.75 -6.22
CA GLY A 82 10.42 1.15 -5.01
C GLY A 82 9.01 1.68 -4.73
N THR A 83 8.77 2.96 -4.99
CA THR A 83 7.42 3.54 -4.95
C THR A 83 6.49 2.87 -5.96
N MET A 84 6.95 2.68 -7.21
CA MET A 84 6.19 2.01 -8.25
C MET A 84 5.89 0.56 -7.88
N ALA A 85 6.87 -0.20 -7.38
CA ALA A 85 6.68 -1.55 -6.89
C ALA A 85 5.56 -1.63 -5.83
N GLY A 86 5.57 -0.71 -4.86
CA GLY A 86 4.54 -0.63 -3.83
C GLY A 86 3.18 -0.10 -4.28
N VAL A 87 3.06 0.39 -5.51
CA VAL A 87 1.78 0.78 -6.15
C VAL A 87 1.23 -0.36 -6.98
N ILE A 88 2.10 -1.05 -7.73
CA ILE A 88 1.73 -2.17 -8.60
C ILE A 88 1.37 -3.42 -7.79
N ALA A 89 1.99 -3.63 -6.62
CA ALA A 89 1.78 -4.86 -5.85
C ALA A 89 0.29 -5.16 -5.52
N PRO A 90 -0.52 -4.21 -5.01
CA PRO A 90 -1.96 -4.42 -4.85
C PRO A 90 -2.72 -4.69 -6.16
N MET A 91 -2.34 -4.03 -7.25
CA MET A 91 -2.96 -4.24 -8.56
C MET A 91 -2.71 -5.67 -9.05
N LEU A 92 -1.45 -6.13 -8.98
CA LEU A 92 -1.07 -7.47 -9.38
C LEU A 92 -1.76 -8.52 -8.50
N ALA A 93 -1.84 -8.29 -7.19
CA ALA A 93 -2.55 -9.17 -6.27
C ALA A 93 -4.05 -9.29 -6.63
N ILE A 94 -4.73 -8.20 -6.98
CA ILE A 94 -6.12 -8.24 -7.46
C ILE A 94 -6.23 -9.07 -8.75
N VAL A 95 -5.33 -8.87 -9.71
CA VAL A 95 -5.32 -9.63 -10.97
C VAL A 95 -5.12 -11.13 -10.72
N ILE A 96 -4.15 -11.51 -9.89
CA ILE A 96 -3.87 -12.89 -9.50
C ILE A 96 -5.11 -13.52 -8.85
N MET A 97 -5.69 -12.85 -7.86
CA MET A 97 -6.88 -13.38 -7.15
C MET A 97 -8.08 -13.56 -8.07
N ARG A 98 -8.28 -12.65 -9.03
CA ARG A 98 -9.34 -12.79 -10.05
C ARG A 98 -9.05 -13.94 -11.01
N TYR A 99 -7.81 -14.06 -11.48
CA TYR A 99 -7.39 -15.11 -12.41
C TYR A 99 -7.62 -16.51 -11.83
N PHE A 100 -7.20 -16.72 -10.58
CA PHE A 100 -7.40 -18.00 -9.86
C PHE A 100 -8.79 -18.15 -9.21
N ARG A 101 -9.70 -17.18 -9.41
CA ARG A 101 -11.04 -17.15 -8.79
C ARG A 101 -11.02 -17.33 -7.26
N LEU A 102 -10.00 -16.79 -6.60
CA LEU A 102 -9.77 -16.93 -5.15
C LEU A 102 -10.67 -16.01 -4.32
N SER A 103 -11.44 -15.12 -4.95
CA SER A 103 -12.23 -14.13 -4.21
C SER A 103 -13.39 -13.55 -4.99
N ASN A 104 -14.47 -13.26 -4.25
CA ASN A 104 -15.43 -12.22 -4.56
C ASN A 104 -15.23 -11.10 -3.54
N PHE A 105 -14.56 -10.00 -3.88
CA PHE A 105 -14.28 -8.93 -2.91
C PHE A 105 -15.55 -8.26 -2.37
N PHE A 106 -16.65 -8.40 -3.11
CA PHE A 106 -17.96 -7.85 -2.78
C PHE A 106 -19.00 -8.96 -2.83
N ASP A 107 -19.93 -8.96 -1.86
CA ASP A 107 -21.18 -9.72 -1.89
C ASP A 107 -22.32 -8.75 -1.55
N LYS A 108 -23.30 -8.62 -2.46
CA LYS A 108 -24.42 -7.65 -2.35
C LYS A 108 -23.95 -6.24 -1.95
N ASP A 109 -22.94 -5.75 -2.68
CA ASP A 109 -22.27 -4.44 -2.46
C ASP A 109 -21.55 -4.28 -1.12
N LYS A 110 -21.39 -5.36 -0.33
CA LYS A 110 -20.64 -5.36 0.92
C LYS A 110 -19.25 -5.94 0.71
N ILE A 111 -18.25 -5.26 1.23
CA ILE A 111 -16.87 -5.74 1.22
C ILE A 111 -16.74 -7.00 2.08
N ILE A 112 -16.21 -8.08 1.49
CA ILE A 112 -15.91 -9.32 2.21
C ILE A 112 -14.53 -9.20 2.85
N PHE A 113 -14.50 -8.84 4.14
CA PHE A 113 -13.27 -8.56 4.88
C PHE A 113 -12.22 -9.67 4.78
N ARG A 114 -12.63 -10.94 4.80
CA ARG A 114 -11.72 -12.09 4.66
C ARG A 114 -10.93 -12.06 3.34
N HIS A 115 -11.58 -11.72 2.23
CA HIS A 115 -10.91 -11.62 0.93
C HIS A 115 -10.00 -10.39 0.86
N VAL A 116 -10.36 -9.30 1.53
CA VAL A 116 -9.50 -8.11 1.64
C VAL A 116 -8.25 -8.39 2.47
N ILE A 117 -8.35 -9.16 3.57
CA ILE A 117 -7.18 -9.60 4.33
C ILE A 117 -6.25 -10.42 3.44
N PHE A 118 -6.78 -11.39 2.70
CA PHE A 118 -5.96 -12.19 1.80
C PHE A 118 -5.30 -11.33 0.71
N LEU A 119 -6.03 -10.35 0.17
CA LEU A 119 -5.47 -9.38 -0.76
C LEU A 119 -4.34 -8.56 -0.13
N ILE A 120 -4.49 -8.08 1.09
CA ILE A 120 -3.42 -7.37 1.82
C ILE A 120 -2.18 -8.27 1.93
N ILE A 121 -2.35 -9.52 2.37
CA ILE A 121 -1.23 -10.47 2.53
C ILE A 121 -0.50 -10.67 1.20
N LEU A 122 -1.25 -10.94 0.12
CA LEU A 122 -0.66 -11.15 -1.21
C LEU A 122 0.01 -9.88 -1.74
N SER A 123 -0.60 -8.72 -1.54
CA SER A 123 -0.03 -7.42 -1.93
C SER A 123 1.27 -7.14 -1.17
N SER A 124 1.29 -7.43 0.13
CA SER A 124 2.45 -7.25 1.01
C SER A 124 3.60 -8.16 0.60
N LEU A 125 3.28 -9.43 0.27
CA LEU A 125 4.27 -10.39 -0.23
C LEU A 125 4.89 -9.94 -1.55
N ILE A 126 4.06 -9.55 -2.53
CA ILE A 126 4.55 -9.06 -3.82
C ILE A 126 5.42 -7.81 -3.63
N ASN A 127 4.95 -6.83 -2.85
CA ASN A 127 5.67 -5.60 -2.56
C ASN A 127 7.04 -5.88 -1.91
N THR A 128 7.05 -6.69 -0.86
CA THR A 128 8.27 -7.03 -0.11
C THR A 128 9.28 -7.73 -1.00
N LEU A 129 8.86 -8.74 -1.77
CA LEU A 129 9.76 -9.47 -2.66
C LEU A 129 10.29 -8.57 -3.77
N THR A 130 9.43 -7.78 -4.44
CA THR A 130 9.90 -6.85 -5.48
C THR A 130 10.89 -5.85 -4.93
N LYS A 131 10.62 -5.23 -3.78
CA LYS A 131 11.55 -4.29 -3.14
C LYS A 131 12.84 -4.96 -2.70
N LEU A 132 12.78 -6.16 -2.15
CA LEU A 132 13.98 -6.93 -1.79
C LEU A 132 14.87 -7.11 -3.02
N PHE A 133 14.33 -7.58 -4.16
CA PHE A 133 15.13 -7.71 -5.38
C PHE A 133 15.67 -6.38 -5.90
N LEU A 134 14.93 -5.28 -5.74
CA LEU A 134 15.41 -3.95 -6.12
C LEU A 134 16.57 -3.45 -5.23
N TYR A 135 16.60 -3.85 -3.95
CA TYR A 135 17.53 -3.31 -2.96
C TYR A 135 18.70 -4.25 -2.59
N ILE A 136 18.53 -5.57 -2.72
CA ILE A 136 19.47 -6.60 -2.21
C ILE A 136 20.87 -6.51 -2.84
N GLU A 137 20.98 -6.14 -4.11
CA GLU A 137 22.29 -5.99 -4.78
C GLU A 137 22.91 -4.60 -4.63
N LYS A 138 22.14 -3.59 -4.22
CA LYS A 138 22.47 -2.18 -4.52
C LYS A 138 22.45 -1.23 -3.32
N VAL A 139 21.95 -1.66 -2.17
CA VAL A 139 22.10 -0.90 -0.91
C VAL A 139 23.48 -1.12 -0.26
N SER A 140 24.28 -2.07 -0.76
CA SER A 140 25.72 -2.17 -0.43
C SER A 140 26.51 -0.87 -0.69
N ASN A 141 25.98 0.04 -1.51
CA ASN A 141 26.60 1.33 -1.87
C ASN A 141 25.79 2.57 -1.43
N VAL A 142 24.73 2.42 -0.63
CA VAL A 142 24.03 3.56 -0.01
C VAL A 142 24.38 3.51 1.49
N ASP A 143 25.18 4.47 1.93
CA ASP A 143 25.63 4.64 3.33
C ASP A 143 26.47 3.50 3.94
N GLY A 144 26.98 2.57 3.13
CA GLY A 144 27.85 1.48 3.60
C GLY A 144 27.15 0.44 4.49
N LYS A 145 25.81 0.47 4.56
CA LYS A 145 25.00 -0.47 5.33
C LYS A 145 24.54 -1.63 4.44
N LYS A 146 24.76 -2.86 4.89
CA LYS A 146 24.19 -4.05 4.23
C LYS A 146 22.74 -4.22 4.67
N VAL A 147 21.82 -4.40 3.72
CA VAL A 147 20.46 -4.83 4.03
C VAL A 147 20.51 -6.29 4.45
N ASP A 148 20.15 -6.56 5.70
CA ASP A 148 19.84 -7.93 6.12
C ASP A 148 18.51 -8.32 5.47
N ALA A 149 18.57 -9.28 4.55
CA ALA A 149 17.39 -9.71 3.80
C ALA A 149 16.29 -10.28 4.71
N ILE A 150 16.67 -10.96 5.80
CA ILE A 150 15.71 -11.54 6.75
C ILE A 150 15.02 -10.42 7.51
N GLU A 151 15.80 -9.48 8.06
CA GLU A 151 15.26 -8.34 8.80
C GLU A 151 14.36 -7.47 7.91
N PHE A 152 14.78 -7.21 6.67
CA PHE A 152 14.00 -6.44 5.69
C PHE A 152 12.67 -7.12 5.34
N ILE A 153 12.69 -8.43 5.06
CA ILE A 153 11.47 -9.19 4.77
C ILE A 153 10.53 -9.16 5.98
N GLN A 154 11.05 -9.48 7.17
CA GLN A 154 10.23 -9.56 8.37
C GLN A 154 9.58 -8.22 8.71
N SER A 155 10.36 -7.14 8.71
CA SER A 155 9.88 -5.80 9.03
C SER A 155 8.90 -5.27 7.99
N THR A 156 9.22 -5.35 6.70
CA THR A 156 8.37 -4.84 5.61
C THR A 156 7.06 -5.64 5.49
N LEU A 157 7.15 -6.96 5.50
CA LEU A 157 5.98 -7.83 5.36
C LEU A 157 5.03 -7.67 6.54
N THR A 158 5.57 -7.65 7.77
CA THR A 158 4.77 -7.46 8.99
C THR A 158 4.10 -6.09 8.98
N GLY A 159 4.86 -5.04 8.61
CA GLY A 159 4.37 -3.68 8.46
C GLY A 159 3.19 -3.53 7.54
N ASP A 160 3.34 -4.01 6.31
CA ASP A 160 2.33 -3.93 5.27
C ASP A 160 1.07 -4.71 5.65
N ILE A 161 1.23 -5.90 6.25
CA ILE A 161 0.09 -6.73 6.69
C ILE A 161 -0.66 -6.06 7.84
N LEU A 162 0.03 -5.71 8.93
CA LEU A 162 -0.60 -5.11 10.10
C LEU A 162 -1.21 -3.75 9.76
N GLY A 163 -0.45 -2.90 9.06
CA GLY A 163 -0.92 -1.59 8.64
C GLY A 163 -2.08 -1.65 7.66
N GLY A 164 -2.02 -2.60 6.71
CA GLY A 164 -3.12 -2.86 5.79
C GLY A 164 -4.40 -3.25 6.51
N ILE A 165 -4.32 -4.20 7.44
CA ILE A 165 -5.48 -4.68 8.21
C ILE A 165 -6.06 -3.55 9.09
N VAL A 166 -5.21 -2.83 9.83
CA VAL A 166 -5.62 -1.73 10.70
C VAL A 166 -6.32 -0.64 9.89
N PHE A 167 -5.75 -0.23 8.77
CA PHE A 167 -6.35 0.80 7.92
C PHE A 167 -7.71 0.35 7.36
N VAL A 168 -7.79 -0.86 6.80
CA VAL A 168 -9.06 -1.40 6.28
C VAL A 168 -10.12 -1.47 7.38
N PHE A 169 -9.74 -1.91 8.58
CA PHE A 169 -10.66 -1.97 9.71
C PHE A 169 -11.22 -0.58 10.08
N ILE A 170 -10.35 0.44 10.14
CA ILE A 170 -10.75 1.83 10.40
C ILE A 170 -11.70 2.33 9.31
N VAL A 171 -11.33 2.18 8.03
CA VAL A 171 -12.15 2.63 6.90
C VAL A 171 -13.51 1.94 6.90
N LEU A 172 -13.54 0.62 7.10
CA LEU A 172 -14.79 -0.10 7.21
C LEU A 172 -15.62 0.48 8.36
N LYS A 173 -15.04 0.70 9.54
CA LYS A 173 -15.75 1.26 10.71
C LYS A 173 -16.32 2.66 10.45
N LEU A 174 -15.59 3.52 9.75
CA LEU A 174 -15.98 4.91 9.45
C LEU A 174 -16.90 5.04 8.24
N LEU A 175 -16.91 4.07 7.32
CA LEU A 175 -17.83 4.08 6.17
C LEU A 175 -19.30 4.08 6.65
N PRO A 176 -20.15 4.94 6.05
CA PRO A 176 -21.57 5.00 6.36
C PRO A 176 -22.24 3.62 6.29
N ARG A 177 -23.16 3.32 7.21
CA ARG A 177 -23.92 2.05 7.22
C ARG A 177 -24.64 1.74 5.91
N THR A 178 -24.91 2.74 5.07
CA THR A 178 -25.53 2.60 3.74
C THR A 178 -24.65 1.90 2.69
N LEU A 179 -23.33 1.84 2.87
CA LEU A 179 -22.44 0.98 2.09
C LEU A 179 -22.21 -0.39 2.78
N ARG A 180 -22.90 -0.64 3.90
CA ARG A 180 -22.92 -1.90 4.67
C ARG A 180 -24.29 -2.59 4.66
N SER A 181 -25.32 -1.99 4.05
CA SER A 181 -26.72 -2.46 4.05
C SER A 181 -27.45 -1.93 2.81
N PRO A 182 -28.24 -2.75 2.10
CA PRO A 182 -28.84 -2.37 0.83
C PRO A 182 -29.85 -1.23 1.02
N LYS A 183 -29.86 -0.27 0.08
CA LYS A 183 -31.07 0.50 -0.19
C LYS A 183 -32.02 -0.45 -0.92
N SER A 184 -33.07 -0.87 -0.24
CA SER A 184 -34.24 -1.45 -0.87
C SER A 184 -34.98 -0.34 -1.62
N THR A 185 -34.83 -0.32 -2.94
CA THR A 185 -35.77 0.29 -3.88
C THR A 185 -35.85 -0.65 -5.07
#